data_AF-A0A2D4NER7-F1
#
_entry.id   AF-A0A2D4NER7-F1
#
_cell.length_a   1.000
_cell.length_b   1.000
_cell.length_c   1.000
_cell.angle_alpha   90.00
_cell.angle_beta   90.00
_cell.angle_gamma   90.00
#
_symmetry.space_group_name_H-M   'P 1'
#
loop_
_entity.id
_entity.type
_entity.pdbx_description
1 polymer ?
#
loop_
_entity_poly.entity_id
_entity_poly.type
_entity_poly.pdbx_seq_one_letter_code
_entity_poly.pdbx_strand_id
1 'polypeptide(L)'
;AEKDTPANARSTSLNDQLGQIEYIFSDKTGTLTQNIMTFKKCCINGNIYGSSNKTECKSMDLSWNKYIDKKLEFHDQLLLDTIRRDEDPVVREYMRLLALCHTVMVEEKESELVYQAASPDEEALVTAARNLGYVFLSRTQDTITISELGVQRTYKVLALLDFNSVRKRMSVLVQDPEGCIKLYTKGADSVILERLHGDQTNEGCTIKALDSFAAETLRTLCLAMKEMDKKEYALWSKKHHAASILLQGRAQELDKVYEEIEQNLKLLGATAIEDKLQDGVPETIHLLKRGDIKVWVLTGDKQETAVNIGFACQLLSEDMIILEESKICEILESTWYSSNSLVGSSEALCSNNSFLPYQASGGHVKKALVVTGDFLEKIFHTEEEKKAKKMKGLLESLCFRTADTSKEHGNLIEKAFVELATTCQAVICCRVTPKQKALIVQMVKRHKNAISLAIGDGANDVNMIKTADIGVGISGHEGSGTEP
;
A
#
# COMPACT_ATOMS: atom_id res chain seq x y z
N ALA A 1 17.84 -19.85 -5.36
CA ALA A 1 19.22 -19.71 -4.86
C ALA A 1 19.33 -18.31 -4.27
N GLU A 2 19.79 -18.19 -3.02
CA GLU A 2 20.36 -16.93 -2.54
C GLU A 2 21.34 -16.44 -3.59
N LYS A 3 21.24 -15.17 -3.99
CA LYS A 3 22.18 -14.61 -4.96
C LYS A 3 23.56 -14.66 -4.31
N ASP A 4 24.56 -15.14 -5.05
CA ASP A 4 25.98 -15.08 -4.65
C ASP A 4 26.49 -13.63 -4.79
N THR A 5 25.86 -12.72 -4.05
CA THR A 5 26.09 -11.27 -4.09
C THR A 5 26.63 -10.83 -2.73
N PRO A 6 27.93 -10.56 -2.59
CA PRO A 6 28.48 -10.01 -1.36
C PRO A 6 28.08 -8.55 -1.18
N ALA A 7 28.14 -8.05 0.05
CA ALA A 7 28.05 -6.62 0.32
C ALA A 7 29.21 -5.88 -0.39
N ASN A 8 28.89 -4.83 -1.15
CA ASN A 8 29.87 -4.08 -1.93
C ASN A 8 29.88 -2.60 -1.51
N ALA A 9 31.02 -2.14 -1.00
CA ALA A 9 31.22 -0.74 -0.65
C ALA A 9 31.52 0.10 -1.89
N ARG A 10 30.60 0.96 -2.30
CA ARG A 10 30.79 1.89 -3.43
C ARG A 10 31.63 3.12 -3.06
N SER A 11 31.56 3.54 -1.80
CA SER A 11 32.38 4.61 -1.24
C SER A 11 33.07 4.12 0.03
N THR A 12 34.39 4.01 -0.02
CA THR A 12 35.19 3.53 1.12
C THR A 12 35.54 4.62 2.12
N SER A 13 35.27 5.89 1.81
CA SER A 13 35.58 7.04 2.68
C SER A 13 34.59 7.22 3.83
N LEU A 14 33.49 6.45 3.87
CA LEU A 14 32.41 6.58 4.85
C LEU A 14 32.41 5.49 5.92
N ASN A 15 33.43 4.61 5.94
CA ASN A 15 33.48 3.46 6.84
C ASN A 15 33.40 3.86 8.32
N ASP A 16 34.06 4.96 8.70
CA ASP A 16 34.06 5.44 10.10
C ASP A 16 32.70 6.01 10.53
N GLN A 17 31.88 6.47 9.57
CA GLN A 17 30.55 7.01 9.85
C GLN A 17 29.53 5.90 10.14
N LEU A 18 29.75 4.68 9.61
CA LEU A 18 28.86 3.54 9.89
C LEU A 18 28.77 3.23 11.40
N GLY A 19 29.85 3.49 12.16
CA GLY A 19 29.86 3.31 13.62
C GLY A 19 29.20 4.44 14.43
N GLN A 20 28.71 5.49 13.75
CA GLN A 20 28.16 6.70 14.39
C GLN A 20 26.70 6.96 14.02
N ILE A 21 26.05 6.01 13.34
CA ILE A 21 24.66 6.16 12.90
C ILE A 21 23.73 6.27 14.11
N GLU A 22 22.84 7.27 14.09
CA GLU A 22 21.79 7.44 15.08
C GLU A 22 20.38 7.27 14.48
N TYR A 23 20.22 7.56 13.18
CA TYR A 23 18.93 7.50 12.49
C TYR A 23 19.02 6.61 11.25
N ILE A 24 18.10 5.66 11.13
CA ILE A 24 17.91 4.85 9.92
C ILE A 24 16.55 5.19 9.31
N PHE A 25 16.55 5.62 8.07
CA PHE A 25 15.36 5.81 7.24
C PHE A 25 15.22 4.61 6.31
N SER A 26 14.18 3.82 6.50
CA SER A 26 13.95 2.59 5.74
C SER A 26 12.73 2.73 4.85
N ASP A 27 12.83 2.30 3.59
CA ASP A 27 11.62 1.92 2.87
C ASP A 27 10.98 0.67 3.48
N LYS A 28 9.69 0.45 3.18
CA LYS A 28 8.97 -0.75 3.59
C LYS A 28 9.06 -1.86 2.54
N THR A 29 8.73 -1.58 1.28
CA THR A 29 8.54 -2.62 0.25
C THR A 29 9.90 -3.03 -0.28
N GLY A 30 10.19 -4.33 -0.38
CA GLY A 30 11.48 -4.80 -0.91
C GLY A 30 12.70 -4.49 -0.02
N THR A 31 12.48 -3.80 1.11
CA THR A 31 13.49 -3.52 2.15
C THR A 31 13.15 -4.22 3.47
N LEU A 32 12.01 -3.91 4.09
CA LEU A 32 11.53 -4.65 5.25
C LEU A 32 10.78 -5.91 4.83
N THR A 33 10.10 -5.83 3.69
CA THR A 33 9.40 -6.96 3.08
C THR A 33 10.18 -7.53 1.90
N GLN A 34 9.87 -8.78 1.54
CA GLN A 34 10.52 -9.49 0.44
C GLN A 34 10.04 -9.00 -0.94
N ASN A 35 8.95 -8.22 -0.98
CA ASN A 35 8.22 -7.90 -2.21
C ASN A 35 7.77 -9.18 -2.94
N ILE A 36 7.44 -10.22 -2.18
CA ILE A 36 6.90 -11.50 -2.67
C ILE A 36 5.44 -11.57 -2.24
N MET A 37 4.57 -11.16 -3.16
CA MET A 37 3.13 -11.10 -2.92
C MET A 37 2.53 -12.50 -2.97
N THR A 38 1.97 -12.95 -1.84
CA THR A 38 1.37 -14.29 -1.72
C THR A 38 -0.11 -14.16 -1.44
N PHE A 39 -0.95 -14.79 -2.27
CA PHE A 39 -2.38 -14.87 -1.98
C PHE A 39 -2.61 -15.72 -0.72
N LYS A 40 -3.15 -15.12 0.34
CA LYS A 40 -3.29 -15.79 1.64
C LYS A 40 -4.72 -16.11 2.04
N LYS A 41 -5.63 -15.16 1.89
CA LYS A 41 -7.04 -15.34 2.27
C LYS A 41 -7.95 -14.68 1.26
N CYS A 42 -9.21 -15.07 1.29
CA CYS A 42 -10.26 -14.36 0.61
C CYS A 42 -11.57 -14.43 1.36
N CYS A 43 -12.44 -13.47 1.09
CA CYS A 43 -13.84 -13.53 1.45
C CYS A 43 -14.65 -13.64 0.16
N ILE A 44 -15.51 -14.64 0.01
CA ILE A 44 -16.39 -14.78 -1.15
C ILE A 44 -17.82 -14.95 -0.65
N ASN A 45 -18.72 -14.08 -1.11
CA ASN A 45 -20.12 -14.12 -0.70
C ASN A 45 -20.32 -14.12 0.83
N GLY A 46 -19.46 -13.40 1.57
CA GLY A 46 -19.48 -13.32 3.03
C GLY A 46 -18.74 -14.45 3.78
N ASN A 47 -18.25 -15.48 3.09
CA ASN A 47 -17.52 -16.59 3.70
C ASN A 47 -16.00 -16.37 3.60
N ILE A 48 -15.26 -16.56 4.69
CA ILE A 48 -13.81 -16.41 4.74
C ILE A 48 -13.13 -17.76 4.45
N TYR A 49 -12.13 -17.75 3.57
CA TYR A 49 -11.29 -18.88 3.20
C TYR A 49 -9.80 -18.56 3.41
N GLY A 50 -8.98 -19.58 3.58
CA GLY A 50 -7.55 -19.45 3.90
C GLY A 50 -7.26 -19.34 5.41
N SER A 51 -8.28 -19.49 6.26
CA SER A 51 -8.19 -19.50 7.73
C SER A 51 -8.06 -20.94 8.26
N SER A 52 -7.11 -21.72 7.73
CA SER A 52 -6.81 -23.04 8.29
C SER A 52 -5.88 -22.89 9.49
N ASN A 53 -6.39 -23.17 10.69
CA ASN A 53 -5.55 -23.43 11.86
C ASN A 53 -4.52 -24.50 11.49
N LYS A 54 -3.24 -24.24 11.76
CA LYS A 54 -2.05 -25.03 11.37
C LYS A 54 -2.06 -26.51 11.80
N THR A 55 -3.13 -27.04 12.37
CA THR A 55 -3.17 -28.37 12.99
C THR A 55 -3.66 -29.51 12.09
N GLU A 56 -4.37 -29.27 10.97
CA GLU A 56 -4.73 -30.35 10.03
C GLU A 56 -4.79 -29.83 8.57
N CYS A 57 -3.66 -29.40 8.01
CA CYS A 57 -3.59 -29.14 6.58
C CYS A 57 -3.45 -30.47 5.83
N LYS A 58 -4.58 -31.10 5.48
CA LYS A 58 -4.57 -32.17 4.46
C LYS A 58 -4.08 -31.53 3.16
N SER A 59 -3.02 -32.09 2.57
CA SER A 59 -2.51 -31.64 1.27
C SER A 59 -3.66 -31.66 0.25
N MET A 60 -3.94 -30.53 -0.39
CA MET A 60 -4.97 -30.46 -1.44
C MET A 60 -4.54 -31.32 -2.62
N ASP A 61 -5.42 -32.21 -3.09
CA ASP A 61 -5.18 -32.92 -4.36
C ASP A 61 -5.46 -31.98 -5.53
N LEU A 62 -4.38 -31.53 -6.16
CA LEU A 62 -4.40 -30.62 -7.29
C LEU A 62 -3.95 -31.30 -8.59
N SER A 63 -3.83 -32.64 -8.60
CA SER A 63 -3.39 -33.42 -9.76
C SER A 63 -4.29 -33.25 -11.00
N TRP A 64 -5.54 -32.84 -10.80
CA TRP A 64 -6.51 -32.55 -11.85
C TRP A 64 -6.19 -31.27 -12.65
N ASN A 65 -5.39 -30.35 -12.10
CA ASN A 65 -5.00 -29.11 -12.76
C ASN A 65 -3.62 -29.22 -13.39
N LYS A 66 -3.57 -29.44 -14.71
CA LYS A 66 -2.32 -29.58 -15.46
C LYS A 66 -1.44 -28.32 -15.45
N TYR A 67 -2.01 -27.16 -15.11
CA TYR A 67 -1.31 -25.89 -15.11
C TYR A 67 -0.85 -25.49 -13.72
N ILE A 68 -0.85 -26.34 -12.69
CA ILE A 68 -0.56 -25.87 -11.34
C ILE A 68 0.81 -25.17 -11.20
N ASP A 69 0.83 -24.03 -10.51
CA ASP A 69 2.05 -23.44 -9.99
C ASP A 69 2.37 -24.05 -8.61
N LYS A 70 3.48 -24.78 -8.53
CA LYS A 70 3.91 -25.47 -7.30
C LYS A 70 4.37 -24.51 -6.19
N LYS A 71 4.53 -23.23 -6.47
CA LYS A 71 5.01 -22.22 -5.51
C LYS A 71 3.89 -21.61 -4.66
N LEU A 72 2.62 -21.81 -5.01
CA LEU A 72 1.52 -21.19 -4.26
C LEU A 72 1.29 -21.90 -2.92
N GLU A 73 1.48 -21.17 -1.83
CA GLU A 73 1.21 -21.60 -0.45
C GLU A 73 -0.23 -21.23 0.00
N PHE A 74 -1.23 -21.53 -0.82
CA PHE A 74 -2.64 -21.36 -0.47
C PHE A 74 -3.32 -22.72 -0.36
N HIS A 75 -3.87 -23.03 0.82
CA HIS A 75 -4.48 -24.32 1.12
C HIS A 75 -5.83 -24.14 1.81
N ASP A 76 -6.91 -24.27 1.03
CA ASP A 76 -8.27 -24.31 1.53
C ASP A 76 -9.10 -25.32 0.71
N GLN A 77 -9.25 -26.53 1.27
CA GLN A 77 -9.98 -27.61 0.61
C GLN A 77 -11.48 -27.27 0.46
N LEU A 78 -12.06 -26.52 1.40
CA LEU A 78 -13.47 -26.14 1.34
C LEU A 78 -13.73 -25.20 0.16
N LEU A 79 -12.84 -24.21 -0.05
CA LEU A 79 -12.90 -23.34 -1.21
C LEU A 79 -12.76 -24.14 -2.50
N LEU A 80 -11.77 -25.02 -2.57
CA LEU A 80 -11.53 -25.85 -3.74
C LEU A 80 -12.75 -26.73 -4.08
N ASP A 81 -13.35 -27.39 -3.08
CA ASP A 81 -14.54 -28.23 -3.27
C ASP A 81 -15.77 -27.40 -3.68
N THR A 82 -15.88 -26.16 -3.18
CA THR A 82 -16.95 -25.23 -3.56
C THR A 82 -16.79 -24.78 -5.01
N ILE A 83 -15.57 -24.45 -5.43
CA ILE A 83 -15.26 -24.08 -6.81
C ILE A 83 -15.52 -25.27 -7.75
N ARG A 84 -15.07 -26.48 -7.40
CA ARG A 84 -15.20 -27.66 -8.25
C ARG A 84 -16.63 -28.15 -8.42
N ARG A 85 -17.51 -27.90 -7.44
CA ARG A 85 -18.95 -28.17 -7.57
C ARG A 85 -19.62 -27.23 -8.57
N ASP A 86 -19.08 -26.03 -8.76
CA ASP A 86 -19.57 -25.01 -9.70
C ASP A 86 -21.07 -24.63 -9.50
N GLU A 87 -21.56 -24.75 -8.27
CA GLU A 87 -22.97 -24.51 -7.89
C GLU A 87 -23.24 -23.04 -7.51
N ASP A 88 -22.26 -22.33 -6.92
CA ASP A 88 -22.42 -20.94 -6.48
C ASP A 88 -22.01 -19.97 -7.61
N PRO A 89 -22.95 -19.21 -8.20
CA PRO A 89 -22.65 -18.26 -9.25
C PRO A 89 -21.75 -17.11 -8.78
N VAL A 90 -21.80 -16.72 -7.50
CA VAL A 90 -20.94 -15.65 -6.96
C VAL A 90 -19.49 -16.12 -6.92
N VAL A 91 -19.25 -17.38 -6.52
CA VAL A 91 -17.90 -17.98 -6.54
C VAL A 91 -17.39 -18.06 -7.98
N ARG A 92 -18.21 -18.52 -8.92
CA ARG A 92 -17.83 -18.57 -10.34
C ARG A 92 -17.40 -17.19 -10.87
N GLU A 93 -18.19 -16.16 -10.62
CA GLU A 93 -17.89 -14.79 -11.09
C GLU A 93 -16.70 -14.18 -10.34
N TYR A 94 -16.49 -14.51 -9.07
CA TYR A 94 -15.29 -14.14 -8.31
C TYR A 94 -14.02 -14.68 -8.96
N MET A 95 -14.01 -15.97 -9.30
CA MET A 95 -12.85 -16.62 -9.92
C MET A 95 -12.60 -16.11 -11.35
N ARG A 96 -13.67 -15.87 -12.12
CA ARG A 96 -13.59 -15.21 -13.43
C ARG A 96 -12.98 -13.83 -13.34
N LEU A 97 -13.40 -13.02 -12.38
CA LEU A 97 -12.87 -11.68 -12.17
C LEU A 97 -11.36 -11.74 -11.92
N LEU A 98 -10.87 -12.64 -11.06
CA LEU A 98 -9.44 -12.81 -10.81
C LEU A 98 -8.66 -13.19 -12.08
N ALA A 99 -9.25 -14.00 -12.96
CA ALA A 99 -8.62 -14.47 -14.20
C ALA A 99 -8.81 -13.54 -15.42
N LEU A 100 -9.64 -12.50 -15.32
CA LEU A 100 -9.96 -11.59 -16.44
C LEU A 100 -9.57 -10.13 -16.17
N CYS A 101 -9.74 -9.65 -14.94
CA CYS A 101 -9.52 -8.26 -14.56
C CYS A 101 -8.06 -8.05 -14.10
N HIS A 102 -7.13 -8.05 -15.05
CA HIS A 102 -5.70 -7.79 -14.82
C HIS A 102 -5.00 -7.36 -16.10
N THR A 103 -3.72 -7.01 -16.03
CA THR A 103 -2.83 -6.72 -17.17
C THR A 103 -1.70 -7.73 -17.36
N VAL A 104 -1.65 -8.78 -16.55
CA VAL A 104 -0.68 -9.88 -16.64
C VAL A 104 -0.60 -10.45 -18.06
N MET A 105 0.63 -10.66 -18.53
CA MET A 105 0.98 -11.33 -19.77
C MET A 105 1.43 -12.76 -19.49
N VAL A 106 1.22 -13.67 -20.43
CA VAL A 106 1.56 -15.08 -20.31
C VAL A 106 2.45 -15.51 -21.46
N GLU A 107 3.52 -16.22 -21.13
CA GLU A 107 4.42 -16.90 -22.06
C GLU A 107 4.43 -18.39 -21.76
N GLU A 108 4.43 -19.24 -22.79
CA GLU A 108 4.64 -20.67 -22.62
C GLU A 108 6.14 -20.98 -22.80
N LYS A 109 6.79 -21.49 -21.75
CA LYS A 109 8.19 -21.91 -21.77
C LYS A 109 8.27 -23.34 -21.28
N GLU A 110 8.89 -24.22 -22.08
CA GLU A 110 9.10 -25.63 -21.71
C GLU A 110 7.81 -26.35 -21.25
N SER A 111 6.67 -26.02 -21.87
CA SER A 111 5.34 -26.53 -21.52
C SER A 111 4.80 -26.08 -20.15
N GLU A 112 5.41 -25.08 -19.52
CA GLU A 112 4.88 -24.37 -18.37
C GLU A 112 4.45 -22.94 -18.73
N LEU A 113 3.35 -22.48 -18.13
CA LEU A 113 2.92 -21.09 -18.26
C LEU A 113 3.74 -20.22 -17.30
N VAL A 114 4.34 -19.17 -17.84
CA VAL A 114 5.06 -18.15 -17.08
C VAL A 114 4.27 -16.85 -17.16
N TYR A 115 3.85 -16.34 -16.02
CA TYR A 115 3.16 -15.06 -15.92
C TYR A 115 4.16 -13.93 -15.72
N GLN A 116 3.89 -12.80 -16.37
CA GLN A 116 4.66 -11.57 -16.24
C GLN A 116 3.69 -10.43 -15.95
N ALA A 117 3.87 -9.77 -14.82
CA ALA A 117 3.03 -8.66 -14.41
C ALA A 117 3.87 -7.41 -14.14
N ALA A 118 3.28 -6.24 -14.36
CA ALA A 118 3.86 -4.97 -13.90
C ALA A 118 3.63 -4.75 -12.39
N SER A 119 2.72 -5.51 -11.78
CA SER A 119 2.41 -5.44 -10.36
C SER A 119 2.42 -6.86 -9.78
N PRO A 120 3.23 -7.12 -8.72
CA PRO A 120 3.30 -8.43 -8.10
C PRO A 120 1.97 -8.82 -7.42
N ASP A 121 1.17 -7.84 -6.98
CA ASP A 121 -0.18 -8.07 -6.46
C ASP A 121 -1.07 -8.71 -7.55
N GLU A 122 -0.99 -8.24 -8.79
CA GLU A 122 -1.76 -8.84 -9.90
C GLU A 122 -1.29 -10.26 -10.21
N GLU A 123 0.03 -10.49 -10.24
CA GLU A 123 0.60 -11.82 -10.46
C GLU A 123 0.12 -12.82 -9.41
N ALA A 124 0.12 -12.43 -8.13
CA ALA A 124 -0.36 -13.25 -7.03
C ALA A 124 -1.83 -13.65 -7.20
N LEU A 125 -2.69 -12.70 -7.60
CA LEU A 125 -4.11 -12.94 -7.84
C LEU A 125 -4.36 -13.89 -9.02
N VAL A 126 -3.69 -13.69 -10.15
CA VAL A 126 -3.87 -14.52 -11.35
C VAL A 126 -3.28 -15.92 -11.14
N THR A 127 -2.18 -16.02 -10.38
CA THR A 127 -1.59 -17.30 -9.97
C THR A 127 -2.52 -18.07 -9.03
N ALA A 128 -3.17 -17.38 -8.09
CA ALA A 128 -4.19 -17.99 -7.24
C ALA A 128 -5.38 -18.53 -8.06
N ALA A 129 -5.90 -17.73 -9.00
CA ALA A 129 -6.97 -18.17 -9.91
C ALA A 129 -6.56 -19.39 -10.73
N ARG A 130 -5.35 -19.37 -11.30
CA ARG A 130 -4.75 -20.49 -12.05
C ARG A 130 -4.75 -21.77 -11.24
N ASN A 131 -4.27 -21.73 -10.00
CA ASN A 131 -4.17 -22.93 -9.17
C ASN A 131 -5.52 -23.48 -8.74
N LEU A 132 -6.49 -22.59 -8.56
CA LEU A 132 -7.88 -22.93 -8.23
C LEU A 132 -8.71 -23.32 -9.47
N GLY A 133 -8.11 -23.42 -10.66
CA GLY A 133 -8.73 -23.97 -11.87
C GLY A 133 -9.25 -22.95 -12.86
N TYR A 134 -9.00 -21.66 -12.67
CA TYR A 134 -9.31 -20.57 -13.60
C TYR A 134 -8.01 -20.03 -14.19
N VAL A 135 -7.55 -20.69 -15.25
CA VAL A 135 -6.21 -20.49 -15.80
C VAL A 135 -6.25 -19.45 -16.91
N PHE A 136 -5.51 -18.36 -16.77
CA PHE A 136 -5.27 -17.40 -17.84
C PHE A 136 -4.32 -18.00 -18.89
N LEU A 137 -4.79 -18.15 -20.14
CA LEU A 137 -4.05 -18.85 -21.20
C LEU A 137 -3.42 -17.90 -22.22
N SER A 138 -4.15 -16.87 -22.64
CA SER A 138 -3.65 -15.91 -23.62
C SER A 138 -4.50 -14.65 -23.65
N ARG A 139 -3.92 -13.57 -24.18
CA ARG A 139 -4.59 -12.30 -24.42
C ARG A 139 -4.16 -11.69 -25.75
N THR A 140 -5.12 -11.09 -26.44
CA THR A 140 -4.89 -10.16 -27.55
C THR A 140 -5.45 -8.78 -27.19
N GLN A 141 -5.40 -7.81 -28.09
CA GLN A 141 -6.04 -6.51 -27.86
C GLN A 141 -7.57 -6.63 -27.67
N ASP A 142 -8.20 -7.60 -28.33
CA ASP A 142 -9.66 -7.73 -28.38
C ASP A 142 -10.20 -8.95 -27.61
N THR A 143 -9.35 -9.86 -27.14
CA THR A 143 -9.79 -11.09 -26.49
C THR A 143 -8.91 -11.53 -25.32
N ILE A 144 -9.51 -12.22 -24.36
CA ILE A 144 -8.83 -12.96 -23.30
C ILE A 144 -9.35 -14.39 -23.33
N THR A 145 -8.44 -15.37 -23.35
CA THR A 145 -8.79 -16.79 -23.28
C THR A 145 -8.36 -17.35 -21.92
N ILE A 146 -9.30 -17.99 -21.24
CA ILE A 146 -9.06 -18.68 -19.96
C ILE A 146 -9.53 -20.13 -20.04
N SER A 147 -8.97 -21.01 -19.20
CA SER A 147 -9.50 -22.34 -18.92
C SER A 147 -10.27 -22.31 -17.60
N GLU A 148 -11.59 -22.51 -17.66
CA GLU A 148 -12.45 -22.66 -16.50
C GLU A 148 -12.64 -24.14 -16.21
N LEU A 149 -12.00 -24.65 -15.15
CA LEU A 149 -12.09 -26.05 -14.73
C LEU A 149 -11.81 -27.04 -15.87
N GLY A 150 -10.86 -26.70 -16.74
CA GLY A 150 -10.46 -27.50 -17.91
C GLY A 150 -11.18 -27.14 -19.21
N VAL A 151 -12.24 -26.32 -19.18
CA VAL A 151 -12.98 -25.87 -20.37
C VAL A 151 -12.44 -24.52 -20.84
N GLN A 152 -11.92 -24.46 -22.06
CA GLN A 152 -11.46 -23.19 -22.62
C GLN A 152 -12.64 -22.28 -22.99
N ARG A 153 -12.57 -21.02 -22.57
CA ARG A 153 -13.51 -19.96 -22.91
C ARG A 153 -12.75 -18.72 -23.38
N THR A 154 -13.29 -18.08 -24.41
CA THR A 154 -12.72 -16.83 -24.95
C THR A 154 -13.70 -15.70 -24.76
N TYR A 155 -13.25 -14.68 -24.04
CA TYR A 155 -13.97 -13.45 -23.74
C TYR A 155 -13.53 -12.37 -24.70
N LYS A 156 -14.48 -11.60 -25.24
CA LYS A 156 -14.16 -10.41 -26.03
C LYS A 156 -13.98 -9.23 -25.09
N VAL A 157 -12.82 -8.58 -25.13
CA VAL A 157 -12.52 -7.36 -24.38
C VAL A 157 -13.17 -6.19 -25.11
N LEU A 158 -14.08 -5.50 -24.43
CA LEU A 158 -14.78 -4.33 -24.96
C LEU A 158 -14.12 -3.02 -24.52
N ALA A 159 -13.60 -2.99 -23.29
CA ALA A 159 -12.80 -1.89 -22.77
C ALA A 159 -11.95 -2.38 -21.59
N LEU A 160 -10.76 -1.78 -21.46
CA LEU A 160 -9.91 -1.92 -20.28
C LEU A 160 -9.78 -0.56 -19.62
N LEU A 161 -10.14 -0.47 -18.35
CA LEU A 161 -10.08 0.73 -17.54
C LEU A 161 -8.91 0.57 -16.58
N ASP A 162 -7.74 1.00 -17.03
CA ASP A 162 -6.48 0.79 -16.32
C ASP A 162 -6.49 1.36 -14.91
N PHE A 163 -5.66 0.74 -14.06
CA PHE A 163 -5.36 1.26 -12.74
C PHE A 163 -4.64 2.61 -12.86
N ASN A 164 -5.04 3.56 -12.03
CA ASN A 164 -4.22 4.74 -11.75
C ASN A 164 -4.31 5.14 -10.27
N SER A 165 -3.33 5.90 -9.80
CA SER A 165 -3.21 6.30 -8.39
C SER A 165 -4.35 7.17 -7.89
N VAL A 166 -5.07 7.84 -8.79
CA VAL A 166 -6.23 8.69 -8.47
C VAL A 166 -7.48 7.84 -8.24
N ARG A 167 -7.80 6.94 -9.17
CA ARG A 167 -8.99 6.07 -9.16
C ARG A 167 -8.84 4.89 -8.21
N LYS A 168 -7.63 4.39 -7.97
CA LYS A 168 -7.29 3.27 -7.05
C LYS A 168 -8.09 1.99 -7.29
N ARG A 169 -8.46 1.75 -8.55
CA ARG A 169 -9.19 0.56 -9.02
C ARG A 169 -8.87 0.30 -10.49
N MET A 170 -9.10 -0.93 -10.93
CA MET A 170 -9.04 -1.35 -12.33
C MET A 170 -10.36 -2.04 -12.68
N SER A 171 -10.81 -1.84 -13.92
CA SER A 171 -11.94 -2.59 -14.44
C SER A 171 -11.67 -3.15 -15.83
N VAL A 172 -12.31 -4.27 -16.14
CA VAL A 172 -12.39 -4.81 -17.49
C VAL A 172 -13.84 -5.03 -17.87
N LEU A 173 -14.21 -4.55 -19.05
CA LEU A 173 -15.51 -4.78 -19.64
C LEU A 173 -15.36 -5.88 -20.69
N VAL A 174 -16.04 -6.99 -20.50
CA VAL A 174 -15.95 -8.16 -21.38
C VAL A 174 -17.32 -8.61 -21.86
N GLN A 175 -17.34 -9.26 -23.02
CA GLN A 175 -18.46 -10.06 -23.47
C GLN A 175 -18.07 -11.54 -23.39
N ASP A 176 -18.88 -12.33 -22.68
CA ASP A 176 -18.68 -13.76 -22.56
C ASP A 176 -19.10 -14.52 -23.84
N PRO A 177 -18.76 -15.82 -23.97
CA PRO A 177 -19.14 -16.63 -25.14
C PRO A 177 -20.65 -16.71 -25.37
N GLU A 178 -21.45 -16.58 -24.31
CA GLU A 178 -22.92 -16.55 -24.35
C GLU A 178 -23.47 -15.20 -24.82
N GLY A 179 -22.63 -14.17 -24.92
CA GLY A 179 -22.94 -12.85 -25.44
C GLY A 179 -23.42 -11.85 -24.38
N CYS A 180 -23.35 -12.20 -23.10
CA CYS A 180 -23.62 -11.33 -21.97
C CYS A 180 -22.43 -10.38 -21.73
N ILE A 181 -22.73 -9.13 -21.39
CA ILE A 181 -21.72 -8.10 -21.15
C ILE A 181 -21.55 -7.92 -19.64
N LYS A 182 -20.32 -8.05 -19.17
CA LYS A 182 -19.97 -7.98 -17.75
C LYS A 182 -18.84 -6.99 -17.55
N LEU A 183 -19.03 -6.10 -16.58
CA LEU A 183 -17.99 -5.25 -16.02
C LEU A 183 -17.46 -5.93 -14.77
N TYR A 184 -16.17 -6.18 -14.72
CA TYR A 184 -15.48 -6.67 -13.54
C TYR A 184 -14.54 -5.60 -13.01
N THR A 185 -14.60 -5.34 -11.70
CA THR A 185 -13.87 -4.25 -11.06
C THR A 185 -13.16 -4.76 -9.81
N LYS A 186 -11.86 -4.47 -9.69
CA LYS A 186 -11.06 -4.71 -8.49
C LYS A 186 -10.43 -3.42 -8.00
N GLY A 187 -10.41 -3.17 -6.69
CA GLY A 187 -9.82 -1.95 -6.16
C GLY A 187 -9.81 -1.88 -4.64
N ALA A 188 -9.38 -0.73 -4.13
CA ALA A 188 -9.36 -0.48 -2.69
C ALA A 188 -10.76 -0.59 -2.07
N ASP A 189 -10.83 -1.17 -0.88
CA ASP A 189 -11.99 -1.19 0.04
C ASP A 189 -12.92 0.02 -0.08
N SER A 190 -12.48 1.21 0.33
CA SER A 190 -13.29 2.42 0.39
C SER A 190 -13.82 2.82 -0.99
N VAL A 191 -13.03 2.61 -2.04
CA VAL A 191 -13.37 2.99 -3.41
C VAL A 191 -14.45 2.08 -3.98
N ILE A 192 -14.38 0.77 -3.73
CA ILE A 192 -15.38 -0.16 -4.25
C ILE A 192 -16.67 -0.07 -3.44
N LEU A 193 -16.58 0.03 -2.11
CA LEU A 193 -17.75 0.11 -1.21
C LEU A 193 -18.64 1.31 -1.54
N GLU A 194 -18.07 2.49 -1.84
CA GLU A 194 -18.81 3.69 -2.26
C GLU A 194 -19.62 3.51 -3.57
N ARG A 195 -19.29 2.50 -4.37
CA ARG A 195 -19.86 2.26 -5.71
C ARG A 195 -20.81 1.08 -5.74
N LEU A 196 -21.06 0.44 -4.59
CA LEU A 196 -21.96 -0.70 -4.51
C LEU A 196 -23.43 -0.27 -4.63
N HIS A 197 -24.24 -1.17 -5.17
CA HIS A 197 -25.69 -1.05 -5.08
C HIS A 197 -26.12 -1.28 -3.62
N GLY A 198 -26.85 -0.32 -3.04
CA GLY A 198 -27.10 -0.18 -1.59
C GLY A 198 -28.03 -1.19 -0.91
N ASP A 199 -28.09 -2.44 -1.38
CA ASP A 199 -28.89 -3.49 -0.76
C ASP A 199 -28.27 -4.88 -1.00
N GLN A 200 -27.20 -5.20 -0.26
CA GLN A 200 -26.51 -6.48 -0.37
C GLN A 200 -26.42 -7.19 0.98
N THR A 201 -27.03 -8.37 1.03
CA THR A 201 -27.16 -9.22 2.22
C THR A 201 -25.84 -9.60 2.90
N ASN A 202 -24.72 -9.57 2.16
CA ASN A 202 -23.41 -10.06 2.62
C ASN A 202 -22.33 -8.97 2.71
N GLU A 203 -22.67 -7.70 2.49
CA GLU A 203 -21.71 -6.59 2.56
C GLU A 203 -21.11 -6.47 3.97
N GLY A 204 -21.93 -6.54 5.01
CA GLY A 204 -21.47 -6.45 6.40
C GLY A 204 -20.52 -7.57 6.82
N CYS A 205 -20.70 -8.79 6.31
CA CYS A 205 -19.77 -9.90 6.55
C CYS A 205 -18.43 -9.66 5.84
N THR A 206 -18.47 -9.14 4.61
CA THR A 206 -17.26 -8.84 3.83
C THR A 206 -16.47 -7.69 4.46
N ILE A 207 -17.12 -6.65 4.97
CA ILE A 207 -16.47 -5.55 5.71
C ILE A 207 -15.74 -6.08 6.94
N LYS A 208 -16.39 -6.92 7.75
CA LYS A 208 -15.74 -7.57 8.90
C LYS A 208 -14.54 -8.42 8.49
N ALA A 209 -14.61 -9.09 7.35
CA ALA A 209 -13.49 -9.86 6.81
C ALA A 209 -12.33 -8.94 6.40
N LEU A 210 -12.59 -7.81 5.74
CA LEU A 210 -11.59 -6.80 5.39
C LEU A 210 -10.87 -6.27 6.62
N ASP A 211 -11.61 -5.94 7.68
CA ASP A 211 -11.04 -5.48 8.95
C ASP A 211 -10.14 -6.56 9.59
N SER A 212 -10.60 -7.82 9.58
CA SER A 212 -9.82 -8.96 10.07
C SER A 212 -8.54 -9.18 9.26
N PHE A 213 -8.61 -9.09 7.93
CA PHE A 213 -7.44 -9.25 7.06
C PHE A 213 -6.45 -8.11 7.22
N ALA A 214 -6.95 -6.87 7.33
CA ALA A 214 -6.12 -5.71 7.61
C ALA A 214 -5.37 -5.89 8.93
N ALA A 215 -6.05 -6.33 10.00
CA ALA A 215 -5.44 -6.60 11.31
C ALA A 215 -4.32 -7.66 11.26
N GLU A 216 -4.38 -8.59 10.31
CA GLU A 216 -3.33 -9.59 10.04
C GLU A 216 -2.22 -9.08 9.11
N THR A 217 -2.16 -7.77 8.85
CA THR A 217 -1.18 -7.10 7.97
C THR A 217 -1.33 -7.42 6.48
N LEU A 218 -2.46 -8.03 6.08
CA LEU A 218 -2.70 -8.41 4.69
C LEU A 218 -3.20 -7.22 3.87
N ARG A 219 -2.68 -7.09 2.65
CA ARG A 219 -3.17 -6.14 1.65
C ARG A 219 -4.51 -6.61 1.12
N THR A 220 -5.53 -5.78 1.23
CA THR A 220 -6.89 -6.13 0.83
C THR A 220 -7.32 -5.43 -0.45
N LEU A 221 -8.02 -6.17 -1.33
CA LEU A 221 -8.75 -5.60 -2.47
C LEU A 221 -10.18 -6.14 -2.48
N CYS A 222 -11.12 -5.25 -2.75
CA CYS A 222 -12.52 -5.59 -3.01
C CYS A 222 -12.73 -5.92 -4.47
N LEU A 223 -13.63 -6.87 -4.71
CA LEU A 223 -13.99 -7.38 -6.03
C LEU A 223 -15.49 -7.23 -6.22
N ALA A 224 -15.87 -6.56 -7.30
CA ALA A 224 -17.26 -6.30 -7.62
C ALA A 224 -17.50 -6.46 -9.12
N MET A 225 -18.74 -6.71 -9.49
CA MET A 225 -19.15 -6.86 -10.88
C MET A 225 -20.46 -6.14 -11.18
N LYS A 226 -20.72 -5.91 -12.45
CA LYS A 226 -22.03 -5.47 -12.94
C LYS A 226 -22.32 -6.13 -14.28
N GLU A 227 -23.52 -6.66 -14.45
CA GLU A 227 -24.01 -7.09 -15.76
C GLU A 227 -24.66 -5.91 -16.47
N MET A 228 -24.47 -5.82 -17.79
CA MET A 228 -24.94 -4.70 -18.58
C MET A 228 -25.76 -5.17 -19.78
N ASP A 229 -26.82 -4.44 -20.04
CA ASP A 229 -27.60 -4.63 -21.25
C ASP A 229 -26.85 -4.13 -22.47
N LYS A 230 -27.05 -4.80 -23.61
CA LYS A 230 -26.45 -4.41 -24.91
C LYS A 230 -26.81 -2.96 -25.30
N LYS A 231 -27.97 -2.47 -24.88
CA LYS A 231 -28.41 -1.07 -25.11
C LYS A 231 -27.62 -0.08 -24.26
N GLU A 232 -27.45 -0.37 -22.97
CA GLU A 232 -26.64 0.46 -22.05
C GLU A 232 -25.20 0.51 -22.54
N TYR A 233 -24.63 -0.64 -22.90
CA TYR A 233 -23.30 -0.73 -23.48
C TYR A 233 -23.16 0.09 -24.78
N ALA A 234 -24.12 0.00 -25.70
CA ALA A 234 -24.05 0.75 -26.97
C ALA A 234 -24.05 2.27 -26.76
N LEU A 235 -24.77 2.77 -25.74
CA LEU A 235 -24.75 4.19 -25.37
C LEU A 235 -23.41 4.57 -24.73
N TRP A 236 -22.95 3.77 -23.77
CA TRP A 236 -21.67 4.01 -23.10
C TRP A 236 -20.48 3.95 -24.07
N SER A 237 -20.46 2.97 -24.97
CA SER A 237 -19.40 2.77 -25.98
C SER A 237 -19.24 4.00 -26.89
N LYS A 238 -20.34 4.67 -27.25
CA LYS A 238 -20.29 5.94 -28.01
C LYS A 238 -19.62 7.05 -27.22
N LYS A 239 -19.97 7.21 -25.94
CA LYS A 239 -19.35 8.20 -25.04
C LYS A 239 -17.86 7.91 -24.84
N HIS A 240 -17.53 6.64 -24.60
CA HIS A 240 -16.15 6.18 -24.44
C HIS A 240 -15.31 6.45 -25.69
N HIS A 241 -15.83 6.11 -26.87
CA HIS A 241 -15.15 6.37 -28.13
C HIS A 241 -14.93 7.88 -28.33
N ALA A 242 -15.96 8.70 -28.11
CA ALA A 242 -15.87 10.15 -28.21
C ALA A 242 -14.81 10.74 -27.26
N ALA A 243 -14.73 10.25 -26.01
CA ALA A 243 -13.70 10.65 -25.07
C ALA A 243 -12.29 10.17 -25.49
N SER A 244 -12.16 8.95 -26.03
CA SER A 244 -10.88 8.34 -26.40
C SER A 244 -10.16 9.05 -27.56
N ILE A 245 -10.90 9.71 -28.45
CA ILE A 245 -10.36 10.41 -29.62
C ILE A 245 -10.05 11.90 -29.37
N LEU A 246 -10.29 12.41 -28.15
CA LEU A 246 -9.99 13.80 -27.81
C LEU A 246 -8.48 14.07 -27.84
N LEU A 247 -8.10 15.20 -28.44
CA LEU A 247 -6.71 15.66 -28.48
C LEU A 247 -6.25 16.31 -27.17
N GLN A 248 -7.17 16.99 -26.48
CA GLN A 248 -6.92 17.68 -25.21
C GLN A 248 -7.95 17.23 -24.16
N GLY A 249 -7.52 17.13 -22.90
CA GLY A 249 -8.41 16.71 -21.81
C GLY A 249 -8.85 15.24 -21.84
N ARG A 250 -8.27 14.42 -22.73
CA ARG A 250 -8.65 13.00 -22.94
C ARG A 250 -8.73 12.20 -21.64
N ALA A 251 -7.71 12.29 -20.79
CA ALA A 251 -7.67 11.54 -19.53
C ALA A 251 -8.83 11.91 -18.60
N GLN A 252 -9.15 13.21 -18.50
CA GLN A 252 -10.21 13.72 -17.62
C GLN A 252 -11.61 13.30 -18.11
N GLU A 253 -11.83 13.31 -19.42
CA GLU A 253 -13.12 12.86 -20.00
C GLU A 253 -13.28 11.34 -19.93
N LEU A 254 -12.19 10.58 -20.15
CA LEU A 254 -12.21 9.13 -19.94
C LEU A 254 -12.53 8.79 -18.48
N ASP A 255 -11.90 9.46 -17.51
CA ASP A 255 -12.17 9.23 -16.09
C ASP A 255 -13.64 9.47 -15.72
N LYS A 256 -14.30 10.47 -16.31
CA LYS A 256 -15.74 10.71 -16.12
C LYS A 256 -16.59 9.56 -16.69
N VAL A 257 -16.26 9.10 -17.89
CA VAL A 257 -16.97 8.00 -18.55
C VAL A 257 -16.75 6.67 -17.82
N TYR A 258 -15.58 6.49 -17.21
CA TYR A 258 -15.25 5.35 -16.36
C TYR A 258 -16.01 5.40 -15.04
N GLU A 259 -16.07 6.57 -14.39
CA GLU A 259 -16.85 6.74 -13.17
C GLU A 259 -18.35 6.44 -13.39
N GLU A 260 -18.91 6.78 -14.56
CA GLU A 260 -20.32 6.51 -14.91
C GLU A 260 -20.63 5.00 -14.95
N ILE A 261 -19.77 4.19 -15.58
CA ILE A 261 -20.05 2.76 -15.76
C ILE A 261 -19.81 1.94 -14.49
N GLU A 262 -18.92 2.42 -13.62
CA GLU A 262 -18.50 1.76 -12.39
C GLU A 262 -19.43 2.02 -11.18
N GLN A 263 -20.62 2.60 -11.40
CA GLN A 263 -21.65 2.75 -10.37
C GLN A 263 -22.57 1.53 -10.28
N ASN A 264 -23.18 1.33 -9.11
CA ASN A 264 -24.16 0.29 -8.82
C ASN A 264 -23.60 -1.12 -9.02
N LEU A 265 -22.39 -1.36 -8.52
CA LEU A 265 -21.72 -2.65 -8.60
C LEU A 265 -22.31 -3.64 -7.58
N LYS A 266 -22.28 -4.92 -7.91
CA LYS A 266 -22.55 -6.04 -7.02
C LYS A 266 -21.24 -6.55 -6.43
N LEU A 267 -21.12 -6.59 -5.10
CA LEU A 267 -19.96 -7.11 -4.41
C LEU A 267 -19.89 -8.63 -4.58
N LEU A 268 -18.72 -9.12 -4.97
CA LEU A 268 -18.43 -10.55 -5.04
C LEU A 268 -17.68 -11.01 -3.78
N GLY A 269 -16.80 -10.14 -3.28
CA GLY A 269 -16.02 -10.41 -2.08
C GLY A 269 -14.74 -9.58 -1.98
N ALA A 270 -13.77 -10.12 -1.26
CA ALA A 270 -12.47 -9.50 -1.03
C ALA A 270 -11.32 -10.52 -1.18
N THR A 271 -10.14 -10.01 -1.44
CA THR A 271 -8.86 -10.76 -1.46
C THR A 271 -7.96 -10.24 -0.36
N ALA A 272 -7.02 -11.08 0.09
CA ALA A 272 -6.00 -10.72 1.05
C ALA A 272 -4.65 -11.30 0.62
N ILE A 273 -3.72 -10.40 0.33
CA ILE A 273 -2.37 -10.71 -0.16
C ILE A 273 -1.38 -10.39 0.96
N GLU A 274 -0.49 -11.33 1.25
CA GLU A 274 0.60 -11.16 2.20
C GLU A 274 1.86 -10.68 1.47
N ASP A 275 2.50 -9.66 2.02
CA ASP A 275 3.87 -9.24 1.67
C ASP A 275 4.77 -9.61 2.84
N LYS A 276 5.45 -10.76 2.74
CA LYS A 276 6.23 -11.33 3.85
C LYS A 276 7.41 -10.44 4.21
N LEU A 277 7.74 -10.36 5.51
CA LEU A 277 8.99 -9.72 5.96
C LEU A 277 10.22 -10.46 5.44
N GLN A 278 11.32 -9.75 5.21
CA GLN A 278 12.60 -10.42 4.94
C GLN A 278 13.08 -11.18 6.19
N ASP A 279 13.89 -12.21 5.96
CA ASP A 279 14.42 -13.04 7.04
C ASP A 279 15.30 -12.18 7.97
N GLY A 280 15.10 -12.32 9.28
CA GLY A 280 15.90 -11.61 10.28
C GLY A 280 15.52 -10.14 10.49
N VAL A 281 14.49 -9.60 9.81
CA VAL A 281 14.08 -8.19 9.97
C VAL A 281 13.66 -7.85 11.41
N PRO A 282 12.79 -8.63 12.09
CA PRO A 282 12.43 -8.37 13.48
C PRO A 282 13.66 -8.36 14.42
N GLU A 283 14.55 -9.35 14.26
CA GLU A 283 15.78 -9.49 15.05
C GLU A 283 16.73 -8.32 14.80
N THR A 284 16.85 -7.88 13.54
CA THR A 284 17.70 -6.75 13.15
C THR A 284 17.18 -5.45 13.75
N ILE A 285 15.89 -5.16 13.64
CA ILE A 285 15.27 -3.98 14.26
C ILE A 285 15.44 -4.00 15.78
N HIS A 286 15.29 -5.18 16.40
CA HIS A 286 15.54 -5.33 17.83
C HIS A 286 16.99 -5.00 18.21
N LEU A 287 17.99 -5.46 17.43
CA LEU A 287 19.39 -5.14 17.65
C LEU A 287 19.70 -3.65 17.45
N LEU A 288 19.14 -3.03 16.41
CA LEU A 288 19.29 -1.59 16.14
C LEU A 288 18.74 -0.75 17.29
N LYS A 289 17.54 -1.09 17.78
CA LYS A 289 16.94 -0.42 18.95
C LYS A 289 17.78 -0.57 20.21
N ARG A 290 18.37 -1.76 20.43
CA ARG A 290 19.30 -1.98 21.56
C ARG A 290 20.57 -1.14 21.47
N GLY A 291 20.96 -0.76 20.26
CA GLY A 291 22.05 0.19 19.99
C GLY A 291 21.64 1.66 20.05
N ASP A 292 20.42 1.97 20.52
CA ASP A 292 19.83 3.32 20.54
C ASP A 292 19.71 3.99 19.15
N ILE A 293 19.67 3.17 18.08
CA ILE A 293 19.45 3.64 16.71
C ILE A 293 17.94 3.79 16.48
N LYS A 294 17.52 4.98 16.05
CA LYS A 294 16.12 5.30 15.77
C LYS A 294 15.78 4.92 14.34
N VAL A 295 14.80 4.04 14.18
CA VAL A 295 14.34 3.58 12.87
C VAL A 295 13.06 4.31 12.48
N TRP A 296 13.09 4.95 11.31
CA TRP A 296 11.98 5.65 10.69
C TRP A 296 11.58 4.90 9.42
N VAL A 297 10.32 4.48 9.32
CA VAL A 297 9.80 3.77 8.14
C VAL A 297 9.04 4.74 7.26
N LEU A 298 9.47 4.90 6.02
CA LEU A 298 8.92 5.86 5.05
C LEU A 298 8.28 5.09 3.89
N THR A 299 6.95 4.98 3.88
CA THR A 299 6.23 4.14 2.92
C THR A 299 5.12 4.87 2.16
N GLY A 300 4.90 4.47 0.90
CA GLY A 300 3.74 4.88 0.10
C GLY A 300 2.44 4.16 0.48
N ASP A 301 2.52 3.13 1.32
CA ASP A 301 1.37 2.32 1.74
C ASP A 301 0.40 3.13 2.65
N LYS A 302 -0.81 2.57 2.84
CA LYS A 302 -1.81 3.08 3.78
C LYS A 302 -1.29 3.05 5.22
N GLN A 303 -1.88 3.90 6.07
CA GLN A 303 -1.49 3.99 7.48
C GLN A 303 -1.67 2.67 8.22
N GLU A 304 -2.80 2.00 8.02
CA GLU A 304 -3.13 0.74 8.69
C GLU A 304 -2.10 -0.33 8.34
N THR A 305 -1.78 -0.51 7.05
CA THR A 305 -0.76 -1.45 6.58
C THR A 305 0.62 -1.13 7.15
N ALA A 306 1.01 0.15 7.16
CA ALA A 306 2.31 0.57 7.66
C ALA A 306 2.46 0.33 9.17
N VAL A 307 1.43 0.64 9.96
CA VAL A 307 1.37 0.37 11.40
C VAL A 307 1.44 -1.14 11.67
N ASN A 308 0.69 -1.93 10.91
CA ASN A 308 0.66 -3.37 11.05
C ASN A 308 2.01 -4.01 10.72
N ILE A 309 2.67 -3.58 9.65
CA ILE A 309 4.07 -3.96 9.37
C ILE A 309 4.99 -3.50 10.51
N GLY A 310 4.76 -2.31 11.07
CA GLY A 310 5.47 -1.83 12.24
C GLY A 310 5.38 -2.79 13.44
N PHE A 311 4.21 -3.36 13.72
CA PHE A 311 4.06 -4.40 14.74
C PHE A 311 4.70 -5.73 14.33
N ALA A 312 4.51 -6.17 13.08
CA ALA A 312 5.06 -7.42 12.57
C ALA A 312 6.59 -7.46 12.63
N CYS A 313 7.25 -6.34 12.31
CA CYS A 313 8.71 -6.20 12.38
C CYS A 313 9.23 -5.77 13.76
N GLN A 314 8.35 -5.72 14.78
CA GLN A 314 8.67 -5.30 16.15
C GLN A 314 9.26 -3.88 16.23
N LEU A 315 9.02 -3.04 15.23
CA LEU A 315 9.27 -1.60 15.29
C LEU A 315 8.28 -0.92 16.26
N LEU A 316 7.05 -1.40 16.28
CA LEU A 316 6.03 -1.05 17.28
C LEU A 316 5.88 -2.17 18.30
N SER A 317 5.40 -1.84 19.48
CA SER A 317 5.14 -2.77 20.57
C SER A 317 3.88 -2.34 21.31
N GLU A 318 3.14 -3.29 21.90
CA GLU A 318 1.86 -3.00 22.57
C GLU A 318 2.00 -2.05 23.77
N ASP A 319 3.20 -1.94 24.36
CA ASP A 319 3.52 -1.02 25.44
C ASP A 319 3.88 0.41 24.97
N MET A 320 3.80 0.68 23.66
CA MET A 320 4.05 2.02 23.09
C MET A 320 2.77 2.83 22.97
N ILE A 321 2.85 4.12 23.32
CA ILE A 321 1.80 5.09 23.01
C ILE A 321 2.00 5.58 21.58
N ILE A 322 1.03 5.30 20.70
CA ILE A 322 1.01 5.82 19.34
C ILE A 322 0.44 7.25 19.32
N LEU A 323 1.24 8.19 18.85
CA LEU A 323 0.85 9.57 18.60
C LEU A 323 0.38 9.68 17.14
N GLU A 324 -0.92 9.88 16.99
CA GLU A 324 -1.57 10.19 15.71
C GLU A 324 -1.57 11.70 15.46
N GLU A 325 -1.82 12.11 14.22
CA GLU A 325 -1.77 13.51 13.75
C GLU A 325 -2.54 14.50 14.64
N SER A 326 -3.72 14.12 15.14
CA SER A 326 -4.53 14.96 16.03
C SER A 326 -3.80 15.30 17.34
N LYS A 327 -3.24 14.28 18.01
CA LYS A 327 -2.44 14.45 19.23
C LYS A 327 -1.14 15.18 18.95
N ILE A 328 -0.52 14.96 17.79
CA ILE A 328 0.69 15.68 17.38
C ILE A 328 0.36 17.18 17.27
N CYS A 329 -0.74 17.55 16.61
CA CYS A 329 -1.19 18.94 16.53
C CYS A 329 -1.37 19.55 17.93
N GLU A 330 -2.09 18.89 18.84
CA GLU A 330 -2.31 19.38 20.20
C GLU A 330 -0.98 19.61 20.96
N ILE A 331 -0.02 18.69 20.81
CA ILE A 331 1.31 18.81 21.43
C ILE A 331 2.09 19.98 20.83
N LEU A 332 2.08 20.13 19.50
CA LEU A 332 2.79 21.22 18.83
C LEU A 332 2.18 22.59 19.17
N GLU A 333 0.84 22.68 19.22
CA GLU A 333 0.13 23.90 19.61
C GLU A 333 0.44 24.32 21.05
N SER A 334 0.40 23.39 22.01
CA SER A 334 0.70 23.69 23.42
C SER A 334 2.15 24.15 23.63
N THR A 335 3.09 23.58 22.87
CA THR A 335 4.51 23.97 22.88
C THR A 335 4.70 25.39 22.34
N TRP A 336 3.92 25.77 21.33
CA TRP A 336 3.94 27.11 20.75
C TRP A 336 3.41 28.19 21.70
N TYR A 337 2.24 27.98 22.30
CA TYR A 337 1.65 28.94 23.24
C TYR A 337 2.57 29.19 24.44
N SER A 338 3.27 28.15 24.90
CA SER A 338 4.24 28.26 25.99
C SER A 338 5.50 29.05 25.58
N SER A 339 5.96 28.90 24.32
CA SER A 339 7.15 29.59 23.79
C SER A 339 6.91 31.09 23.56
N ASN A 340 5.72 31.48 23.10
CA ASN A 340 5.37 32.90 22.91
C ASN A 340 5.01 33.63 24.20
N SER A 341 4.73 32.91 25.30
CA SER A 341 4.53 33.51 26.62
C SER A 341 5.85 33.89 27.33
N LEU A 342 6.99 33.39 26.85
CA LEU A 342 8.32 33.56 27.46
C LEU A 342 9.30 34.19 26.45
N VAL A 343 8.93 35.35 25.91
CA VAL A 343 9.88 36.19 25.14
C VAL A 343 10.85 36.85 26.13
N GLY A 344 11.93 36.15 26.47
CA GLY A 344 12.97 36.74 27.33
C GLY A 344 13.99 35.79 27.95
N SER A 345 14.52 34.78 27.24
CA SER A 345 15.88 34.23 27.46
C SER A 345 16.15 33.05 26.54
N SER A 346 17.18 33.17 25.71
CA SER A 346 17.50 32.23 24.61
C SER A 346 18.26 30.96 25.04
N GLU A 347 18.29 30.58 26.33
CA GLU A 347 19.15 29.48 26.79
C GLU A 347 18.52 28.50 27.81
N ALA A 348 17.20 28.52 28.03
CA ALA A 348 16.56 27.74 29.11
C ALA A 348 15.48 26.73 28.68
N LEU A 349 15.47 26.27 27.43
CA LEU A 349 14.40 25.35 26.95
C LEU A 349 14.73 23.85 27.05
N CYS A 350 15.94 23.48 27.47
CA CYS A 350 16.40 22.09 27.44
C CYS A 350 16.77 21.54 28.82
N SER A 351 15.85 21.56 29.79
CA SER A 351 16.05 20.80 31.04
C SER A 351 14.82 20.58 31.93
N ASN A 352 13.61 21.02 31.52
CA ASN A 352 12.43 20.82 32.37
C ASN A 352 11.43 19.84 31.75
N ASN A 353 11.11 18.83 32.56
CA ASN A 353 10.16 17.72 32.41
C ASN A 353 8.69 18.15 32.12
N SER A 354 8.44 19.11 31.24
CA SER A 354 7.10 19.64 30.97
C SER A 354 6.50 19.16 29.65
N PHE A 355 6.75 17.92 29.24
CA PHE A 355 5.89 17.22 28.27
C PHE A 355 4.67 16.61 29.00
N LEU A 356 3.81 17.50 29.51
CA LEU A 356 2.41 17.31 29.97
C LEU A 356 2.07 16.40 31.19
N PRO A 357 0.92 16.64 31.86
CA PRO A 357 0.63 16.22 33.22
C PRO A 357 -0.07 14.86 33.28
N TYR A 358 0.67 13.81 33.65
CA TYR A 358 0.13 12.70 34.44
C TYR A 358 1.32 11.96 35.06
N GLN A 359 1.65 12.29 36.31
CA GLN A 359 2.60 11.51 37.09
C GLN A 359 1.89 10.27 37.63
N ALA A 360 2.40 9.09 37.27
CA ALA A 360 2.71 8.03 38.25
C ALA A 360 3.61 6.96 37.60
N SER A 361 4.69 6.62 38.31
CA SER A 361 5.52 5.40 38.16
C SER A 361 6.61 5.42 37.06
N GLY A 362 7.78 5.97 37.40
CA GLY A 362 9.10 5.30 37.28
C GLY A 362 9.57 4.63 35.97
N GLY A 363 8.91 4.79 34.83
CA GLY A 363 9.33 4.24 33.54
C GLY A 363 9.24 5.28 32.43
N HIS A 364 10.29 5.38 31.60
CA HIS A 364 10.20 6.12 30.34
C HIS A 364 9.06 5.52 29.50
N VAL A 365 7.98 6.29 29.32
CA VAL A 365 6.87 5.88 28.47
C VAL A 365 7.38 5.81 27.03
N LYS A 366 7.31 4.62 26.43
CA LYS A 366 7.70 4.42 25.04
C LYS A 366 6.65 5.06 24.13
N LYS A 367 7.07 5.88 23.19
CA LYS A 367 6.19 6.55 22.24
C LYS A 367 6.58 6.19 20.82
N ALA A 368 5.59 6.09 19.95
CA ALA A 368 5.77 5.99 18.51
C ALA A 368 4.95 7.08 17.81
N LEU A 369 5.38 7.52 16.64
CA LEU A 369 4.72 8.58 15.88
C LEU A 369 4.26 8.02 14.52
N VAL A 370 3.01 8.30 14.16
CA VAL A 370 2.44 7.87 12.87
C VAL A 370 1.85 9.09 12.17
N VAL A 371 2.34 9.37 10.96
CA VAL A 371 1.94 10.55 10.17
C VAL A 371 1.79 10.21 8.70
N THR A 372 0.95 10.96 8.00
CA THR A 372 0.75 10.84 6.55
C THR A 372 1.58 11.85 5.75
N GLY A 373 1.78 11.58 4.46
CA GLY A 373 2.40 12.53 3.52
C GLY A 373 1.67 13.88 3.48
N ASP A 374 0.34 13.88 3.50
CA ASP A 374 -0.48 15.10 3.48
C ASP A 374 -0.27 15.95 4.75
N PHE A 375 -0.05 15.30 5.90
CA PHE A 375 0.30 15.99 7.14
C PHE A 375 1.72 16.56 7.10
N LEU A 376 2.67 15.79 6.59
CA LEU A 376 4.06 16.25 6.43
C LEU A 376 4.19 17.40 5.44
N GLU A 377 3.38 17.45 4.38
CA GLU A 377 3.36 18.58 3.44
C GLU A 377 2.99 19.90 4.12
N LYS A 378 2.05 19.87 5.08
CA LYS A 378 1.70 21.03 5.90
C LYS A 378 2.86 21.47 6.79
N ILE A 379 3.72 20.55 7.23
CA ILE A 379 4.91 20.84 8.03
C ILE A 379 6.04 21.40 7.15
N PHE A 380 6.26 20.85 5.96
CA PHE A 380 7.39 21.21 5.10
C PHE A 380 7.32 22.62 4.50
N HIS A 381 6.14 23.26 4.51
CA HIS A 381 5.92 24.60 3.94
C HIS A 381 6.70 24.85 2.64
N THR A 382 6.49 24.01 1.63
CA THR A 382 7.10 24.24 0.32
C THR A 382 6.40 25.39 -0.41
N GLU A 383 7.18 26.34 -0.95
CA GLU A 383 6.70 27.59 -1.59
C GLU A 383 5.75 27.42 -2.79
N GLU A 384 5.35 26.20 -3.17
CA GLU A 384 4.56 25.91 -4.38
C GLU A 384 3.04 26.22 -4.22
N GLU A 385 2.53 26.48 -3.02
CA GLU A 385 1.10 26.71 -2.76
C GLU A 385 0.59 28.15 -3.04
N LYS A 386 1.24 28.92 -3.93
CA LYS A 386 0.63 30.15 -4.45
C LYS A 386 -0.39 29.92 -5.59
N LYS A 387 -0.65 28.68 -6.03
CA LYS A 387 -1.47 28.42 -7.23
C LYS A 387 -2.76 27.60 -7.08
N ALA A 388 -3.13 27.03 -5.93
CA ALA A 388 -4.35 26.21 -5.83
C ALA A 388 -5.36 26.73 -4.78
N LYS A 389 -6.12 27.76 -5.13
CA LYS A 389 -7.37 28.10 -4.43
C LYS A 389 -8.52 27.21 -4.94
N LYS A 390 -8.94 26.21 -4.15
CA LYS A 390 -10.36 25.82 -3.92
C LYS A 390 -10.45 24.49 -3.12
N MET A 391 -10.44 24.59 -1.80
CA MET A 391 -11.24 23.70 -0.94
C MET A 391 -11.51 24.45 0.37
N LYS A 392 -12.62 25.19 0.39
CA LYS A 392 -13.10 25.92 1.56
C LYS A 392 -13.94 24.93 2.35
N GLY A 393 -13.47 24.50 3.52
CA GLY A 393 -14.29 23.69 4.44
C GLY A 393 -13.54 22.63 5.22
N LEU A 394 -12.66 23.07 6.13
CA LEU A 394 -12.35 22.45 7.43
C LEU A 394 -11.28 23.29 8.18
N LEU A 395 -10.47 24.02 7.41
CA LEU A 395 -9.37 24.90 7.86
C LEU A 395 -9.80 26.26 8.41
N GLU A 396 -11.10 26.57 8.52
CA GLU A 396 -11.54 27.81 9.19
C GLU A 396 -11.64 27.63 10.72
N SER A 397 -11.57 26.39 11.23
CA SER A 397 -11.50 26.09 12.67
C SER A 397 -10.12 25.62 13.13
N LEU A 398 -9.27 25.17 12.22
CA LEU A 398 -7.94 24.64 12.51
C LEU A 398 -6.94 25.53 11.79
N CYS A 399 -6.12 26.23 12.58
CA CYS A 399 -4.88 26.92 12.24
C CYS A 399 -4.92 28.43 11.84
N PHE A 400 -4.34 29.23 12.74
CA PHE A 400 -3.59 30.49 12.54
C PHE A 400 -4.36 31.78 12.17
N ARG A 401 -4.96 32.42 13.19
CA ARG A 401 -5.20 33.88 13.16
C ARG A 401 -3.89 34.63 13.46
N THR A 402 -3.07 34.86 12.44
CA THR A 402 -2.31 36.11 12.25
C THR A 402 -1.62 36.09 10.89
N ALA A 403 -1.81 37.17 10.16
CA ALA A 403 -1.26 37.39 8.83
C ALA A 403 0.22 37.83 8.89
N ASP A 404 1.10 37.01 9.48
CA ASP A 404 2.55 37.24 9.39
C ASP A 404 3.25 36.08 8.71
N THR A 405 3.73 36.37 7.50
CA THR A 405 4.40 35.45 6.59
C THR A 405 5.90 35.67 6.73
N SER A 406 6.55 34.95 7.64
CA SER A 406 8.01 34.92 7.70
C SER A 406 8.51 33.47 7.63
N LYS A 407 9.59 33.27 6.87
CA LYS A 407 10.34 32.01 6.71
C LYS A 407 10.76 31.38 8.05
N GLU A 408 10.80 32.19 9.10
CA GLU A 408 11.10 31.79 10.48
C GLU A 408 9.98 30.95 11.10
N HIS A 409 8.71 31.20 10.75
CA HIS A 409 7.58 30.46 11.34
C HIS A 409 7.56 28.98 10.92
N GLY A 410 7.79 28.70 9.63
CA GLY A 410 7.83 27.33 9.12
C GLY A 410 9.00 26.52 9.71
N ASN A 411 10.17 27.15 9.86
CA ASN A 411 11.34 26.53 10.48
C ASN A 411 11.13 26.18 11.96
N LEU A 412 10.28 26.92 12.69
CA LEU A 412 9.99 26.64 14.10
C LEU A 412 9.06 25.43 14.26
N ILE A 413 8.05 25.29 13.40
CA ILE A 413 7.15 24.13 13.38
C ILE A 413 7.91 22.87 12.95
N GLU A 414 8.73 22.98 11.90
CA GLU A 414 9.62 21.89 11.46
C GLU A 414 10.52 21.43 12.62
N LYS A 415 11.18 22.37 13.31
CA LYS A 415 12.04 22.06 14.47
C LYS A 415 11.27 21.38 15.59
N ALA A 416 10.10 21.89 15.97
CA ALA A 416 9.29 21.31 17.04
C ALA A 416 8.80 19.89 16.69
N PHE A 417 8.42 19.67 15.43
CA PHE A 417 8.06 18.34 14.93
C PHE A 417 9.25 17.38 15.02
N VAL A 418 10.45 17.79 14.55
CA VAL A 418 11.65 16.95 14.67
C VAL A 418 11.94 16.65 16.13
N GLU A 419 11.88 17.64 17.03
CA GLU A 419 12.11 17.42 18.46
C GLU A 419 11.15 16.37 19.03
N LEU A 420 9.84 16.51 18.79
CA LEU A 420 8.84 15.52 19.21
C LEU A 420 9.12 14.13 18.61
N ALA A 421 9.35 14.06 17.30
CA ALA A 421 9.61 12.80 16.61
C ALA A 421 10.89 12.12 17.14
N THR A 422 11.91 12.89 17.52
CA THR A 422 13.12 12.34 18.14
C THR A 422 12.94 11.86 19.57
N THR A 423 11.87 12.25 20.28
CA THR A 423 11.52 11.63 21.57
C THR A 423 10.82 10.28 21.41
N CYS A 424 10.36 9.96 20.20
CA CYS A 424 9.72 8.68 19.89
C CYS A 424 10.78 7.62 19.55
N GLN A 425 10.51 6.37 19.92
CA GLN A 425 11.39 5.22 19.63
C GLN A 425 11.24 4.73 18.19
N ALA A 426 10.11 5.03 17.57
CA ALA A 426 9.80 4.68 16.19
C ALA A 426 8.97 5.78 15.55
N VAL A 427 9.17 5.99 14.25
CA VAL A 427 8.36 6.89 13.43
C VAL A 427 7.95 6.16 12.16
N ILE A 428 6.67 6.23 11.81
CA ILE A 428 6.13 5.68 10.58
C ILE A 428 5.49 6.82 9.78
N CYS A 429 5.99 7.04 8.58
CA CYS A 429 5.46 7.99 7.62
C CYS A 429 4.77 7.22 6.49
N CYS A 430 3.46 7.40 6.36
CA CYS A 430 2.60 6.67 5.43
C CYS A 430 2.23 7.58 4.25
N ARG A 431 1.82 7.00 3.11
CA ARG A 431 1.44 7.77 1.91
C ARG A 431 2.51 8.79 1.45
N VAL A 432 3.80 8.55 1.71
CA VAL A 432 4.86 9.49 1.32
C VAL A 432 5.33 9.28 -0.12
N THR A 433 5.47 10.38 -0.86
CA THR A 433 6.04 10.41 -2.21
C THR A 433 7.58 10.29 -2.18
N PRO A 434 8.24 9.88 -3.29
CA PRO A 434 9.71 9.85 -3.37
C PRO A 434 10.38 11.20 -3.01
N LYS A 435 9.77 12.32 -3.41
CA LYS A 435 10.22 13.68 -3.06
C LYS A 435 10.11 13.91 -1.55
N GLN A 436 8.99 13.53 -0.93
CA GLN A 436 8.79 13.68 0.52
C GLN A 436 9.77 12.82 1.33
N LYS A 437 10.12 11.60 0.89
CA LYS A 437 11.12 10.78 1.58
C LYS A 437 12.45 11.52 1.75
N ALA A 438 12.94 12.15 0.68
CA ALA A 438 14.16 12.96 0.74
C ALA A 438 14.03 14.19 1.64
N LEU A 439 12.88 14.88 1.61
CA LEU A 439 12.60 16.03 2.49
C LEU A 439 12.60 15.65 3.97
N ILE A 440 12.07 14.47 4.33
CA ILE A 440 12.10 13.96 5.71
C ILE A 440 13.53 13.79 6.20
N VAL A 441 14.38 13.15 5.39
CA VAL A 441 15.81 12.97 5.72
C VAL A 441 16.49 14.33 5.87
N GLN A 442 16.25 15.26 4.94
CA GLN A 442 16.84 16.60 4.98
C GLN A 442 16.42 17.39 6.23
N MET A 443 15.14 17.30 6.61
CA MET A 443 14.59 17.94 7.80
C MET A 443 15.28 17.43 9.07
N VAL A 444 15.41 16.11 9.23
CA VAL A 444 16.08 15.53 10.41
C VAL A 444 17.54 15.97 10.44
N LYS A 445 18.26 15.92 9.32
CA LYS A 445 19.67 16.39 9.23
C LYS A 445 19.84 17.87 9.55
N ARG A 446 18.87 18.71 9.17
CA ARG A 446 18.92 20.17 9.42
C ARG A 446 18.77 20.49 10.90
N HIS A 447 17.90 19.77 11.59
CA HIS A 447 17.54 20.06 12.98
C HIS A 447 18.24 19.17 14.01
N LYS A 448 18.88 18.08 13.57
CA LYS A 448 19.68 17.18 14.40
C LYS A 448 21.06 17.02 13.78
N ASN A 449 22.08 17.32 14.58
CA ASN A 449 23.47 17.08 14.22
C ASN A 449 23.84 15.61 14.47
N ALA A 450 23.21 14.70 13.74
CA ALA A 450 23.31 13.26 13.91
C ALA A 450 23.54 12.57 12.55
N ILE A 451 24.30 11.48 12.54
CA ILE A 451 24.57 10.74 11.30
C ILE A 451 23.35 9.93 10.91
N SER A 452 22.91 10.14 9.66
CA SER A 452 21.76 9.49 9.07
C SER A 452 22.15 8.42 8.05
N LEU A 453 21.48 7.28 8.11
CA LEU A 453 21.52 6.23 7.10
C LEU A 453 20.16 6.12 6.42
N ALA A 454 20.14 5.95 5.11
CA ALA A 454 18.94 5.61 4.35
C ALA A 454 19.12 4.27 3.62
N ILE A 455 18.11 3.40 3.71
CA ILE A 455 18.08 2.08 3.09
C ILE A 455 16.81 1.89 2.24
N GLY A 456 16.98 1.35 1.03
CA GLY A 456 15.91 1.13 0.05
C GLY A 456 16.33 0.19 -1.07
N ASP A 457 15.38 -0.32 -1.85
CA ASP A 457 15.62 -1.26 -2.97
C ASP A 457 15.32 -0.65 -4.35
N GLY A 458 14.43 0.36 -4.42
CA GLY A 458 13.91 0.88 -5.68
C GLY A 458 14.30 2.32 -6.06
N ALA A 459 13.95 2.70 -7.29
CA ALA A 459 14.18 4.06 -7.83
C ALA A 459 13.50 5.17 -7.00
N ASN A 460 12.42 4.82 -6.28
CA ASN A 460 11.70 5.73 -5.38
C ASN A 460 12.52 6.16 -4.16
N ASP A 461 13.58 5.42 -3.84
CA ASP A 461 14.40 5.64 -2.65
C ASP A 461 15.73 6.32 -2.98
N VAL A 462 16.09 6.45 -4.26
CA VAL A 462 17.37 7.03 -4.71
C VAL A 462 17.60 8.42 -4.12
N ASN A 463 16.59 9.28 -4.13
CA ASN A 463 16.73 10.63 -3.57
C ASN A 463 16.86 10.61 -2.05
N MET A 464 16.18 9.69 -1.35
CA MET A 464 16.32 9.50 0.09
C MET A 464 17.73 9.00 0.43
N ILE A 465 18.22 7.98 -0.27
CA ILE A 465 19.55 7.38 -0.17
C ILE A 465 20.64 8.43 -0.42
N LYS A 466 20.51 9.24 -1.48
CA LYS A 466 21.47 10.31 -1.80
C LYS A 466 21.45 11.49 -0.81
N THR A 467 20.36 11.68 -0.08
CA THR A 467 20.23 12.79 0.89
C THR A 467 20.81 12.44 2.27
N ALA A 468 20.77 11.16 2.65
CA ALA A 468 21.37 10.68 3.89
C ALA A 468 22.90 10.80 3.87
N ASP A 469 23.53 10.72 5.04
CA ASP A 469 25.00 10.69 5.13
C ASP A 469 25.55 9.37 4.60
N ILE A 470 24.81 8.29 4.84
CA ILE A 470 25.12 6.94 4.36
C ILE A 470 23.93 6.38 3.60
N GLY A 471 24.19 5.92 2.38
CA GLY A 471 23.19 5.26 1.54
C GLY A 471 23.44 3.75 1.43
N VAL A 472 22.41 2.95 1.66
CA VAL A 472 22.44 1.49 1.46
C VAL A 472 21.37 1.09 0.45
N GLY A 473 21.80 0.51 -0.67
CA GLY A 473 20.90 -0.07 -1.66
C GLY A 473 20.77 -1.58 -1.46
N ILE A 474 19.55 -2.10 -1.44
CA ILE A 474 19.28 -3.55 -1.43
C ILE A 474 19.25 -4.07 -2.87
N SER A 475 20.04 -5.12 -3.14
CA SER A 475 20.11 -5.71 -4.48
C SER A 475 18.93 -6.68 -4.74
N GLY A 476 17.83 -6.15 -5.31
CA GLY A 476 16.59 -6.87 -5.64
C GLY A 476 16.56 -7.59 -7.00
N HIS A 477 15.47 -8.30 -7.29
CA HIS A 477 15.19 -8.92 -8.61
C HIS A 477 14.71 -7.89 -9.63
N GLU A 478 14.00 -6.86 -9.17
CA GLU A 478 13.77 -5.65 -9.96
C GLU A 478 15.11 -4.92 -10.08
N GLY A 479 15.39 -4.40 -11.28
CA GLY A 479 16.73 -4.01 -11.71
C GLY A 479 17.46 -3.03 -10.78
N SER A 480 18.73 -2.78 -11.07
CA SER A 480 19.67 -1.99 -10.29
C SER A 480 19.36 -0.48 -10.23
N GLY A 481 18.09 -0.11 -10.04
CA GLY A 481 17.60 1.27 -10.03
C GLY A 481 17.99 2.06 -8.77
N THR A 482 18.55 1.41 -7.76
CA THR A 482 19.22 2.06 -6.62
C THR A 482 20.71 2.33 -6.86
N GLU A 483 21.25 2.03 -8.04
CA GLU A 483 22.63 2.40 -8.39
C GLU A 483 22.75 3.93 -8.50
N PRO A 484 23.45 4.59 -7.55
CA PRO A 484 23.58 6.03 -7.55
C PRO A 484 24.51 6.57 -8.63
#